data_AF-A0A088F402-F1
#
_entry.id   AF-A0A088F402-F1
#
_cell.length_a   1.000
_cell.length_b   1.000
_cell.length_c   1.000
_cell.angle_alpha   90.00
_cell.angle_beta   90.00
_cell.angle_gamma   90.00
#
_symmetry.space_group_name_H-M   'P 1'
#
loop_
_entity.id
_entity.type
_entity.pdbx_description
1 polymer ?
#
loop_
_entity_poly.entity_id
_entity_poly.type
_entity_poly.pdbx_seq_one_letter_code
_entity_poly.pdbx_strand_id
1 'polypeptide(L)' 'MLNKLDEKSGSISFSERVRLGVQKALTKLAHETAEKNGTLVVKINGEIKEVSAKELLSTLPKE' A
#
# COMPACT_ATOMS: atom_id res chain seq x y z
N MET A 1 10.35 5.63 -25.70
CA MET A 1 10.63 4.23 -25.32
C MET A 1 9.75 3.85 -24.14
N LEU A 2 8.45 3.70 -24.39
CA LEU A 2 7.46 3.14 -23.47
C LEU A 2 7.08 1.76 -24.01
N ASN A 3 6.72 0.85 -23.11
CA ASN A 3 6.32 -0.55 -23.33
C ASN A 3 7.45 -1.57 -23.14
N LYS A 4 7.83 -1.76 -21.87
CA LYS A 4 8.35 -3.04 -21.35
C LYS A 4 7.42 -3.63 -20.27
N LEU A 5 6.11 -3.44 -20.43
CA LEU A 5 5.10 -4.06 -19.55
C LEU A 5 4.29 -5.16 -20.25
N ASP A 6 4.61 -5.48 -21.51
CA ASP A 6 3.78 -6.33 -22.37
C ASP A 6 4.33 -7.74 -22.60
N GLU A 7 5.19 -8.24 -21.70
CA GLU A 7 5.66 -9.64 -21.76
C GLU A 7 5.62 -10.31 -20.40
N LYS A 8 4.41 -10.66 -19.95
CA LYS A 8 4.11 -11.88 -19.17
C LYS A 8 2.60 -11.93 -18.89
N SER A 9 1.83 -12.37 -19.88
CA SER A 9 0.43 -12.81 -19.68
C SER A 9 0.35 -14.18 -18.97
N GLY A 10 1.19 -14.41 -17.96
CA GLY A 10 0.95 -15.46 -16.99
C GLY A 10 -0.13 -14.97 -16.05
N SER A 11 -1.29 -15.63 -16.01
CA SER A 11 -2.35 -15.26 -15.09
C SER A 11 -1.77 -15.20 -13.66
N ILE A 12 -1.72 -14.01 -13.05
CA ILE A 12 -1.33 -13.89 -11.65
C ILE A 12 -2.23 -14.80 -10.80
N SER A 13 -1.64 -15.52 -9.85
CA SER A 13 -2.36 -16.45 -8.99
C SER A 13 -3.47 -15.71 -8.23
N PHE A 14 -4.49 -16.45 -7.79
CA PHE A 14 -5.54 -15.86 -6.96
C PHE A 14 -4.95 -15.20 -5.70
N SER A 15 -3.96 -15.84 -5.05
CA SER A 15 -3.25 -15.27 -3.90
C SER A 15 -2.60 -13.92 -4.22
N GLU A 16 -1.99 -13.79 -5.38
CA GLU A 16 -1.36 -12.54 -5.80
C GLU A 16 -2.40 -11.45 -6.10
N ARG A 17 -3.55 -11.81 -6.70
CA ARG A 17 -4.68 -10.88 -6.88
C ARG A 17 -5.20 -10.36 -5.56
N VAL A 18 -5.37 -11.26 -4.57
CA VAL A 18 -5.81 -10.89 -3.22
C VAL A 18 -4.80 -9.97 -2.56
N ARG A 19 -3.51 -10.31 -2.62
CA ARG A 19 -2.42 -9.47 -2.07
C ARG A 19 -2.44 -8.06 -2.64
N LEU A 20 -2.54 -7.93 -3.97
CA LEU A 20 -2.60 -6.64 -4.66
C LEU A 20 -3.88 -5.86 -4.30
N GLY A 21 -5.03 -6.54 -4.20
CA GLY A 21 -6.29 -5.93 -3.78
C GLY A 21 -6.22 -5.36 -2.37
N VAL A 22 -5.70 -6.14 -1.42
CA VAL A 22 -5.49 -5.70 -0.03
C VAL A 22 -4.51 -4.53 0.03
N GLN A 23 -3.39 -4.61 -0.69
CA GLN A 23 -2.42 -3.51 -0.76
C GLN A 23 -3.09 -2.21 -1.24
N LYS A 24 -3.85 -2.25 -2.34
CA LYS A 24 -4.57 -1.08 -2.87
C LYS A 24 -5.58 -0.51 -1.87
N ALA A 25 -6.35 -1.39 -1.19
CA ALA A 25 -7.33 -0.96 -0.21
C ALA A 25 -6.67 -0.26 0.99
N LEU A 26 -5.58 -0.82 1.52
CA LEU A 26 -4.84 -0.24 2.64
C LEU A 26 -4.15 1.07 2.26
N THR A 27 -3.55 1.16 1.07
CA THR A 27 -2.97 2.41 0.57
C THR A 27 -4.02 3.50 0.44
N LYS A 28 -5.20 3.16 -0.12
CA LYS A 28 -6.33 4.11 -0.23
C LYS A 28 -6.80 4.60 1.15
N LEU A 29 -6.95 3.69 2.12
CA LEU A 29 -7.30 4.04 3.50
C LEU A 29 -6.29 5.02 4.10
N ALA A 30 -4.99 4.78 3.91
CA ALA A 30 -3.94 5.67 4.41
C ALA A 30 -4.01 7.05 3.76
N HIS A 31 -4.25 7.14 2.45
CA HIS A 31 -4.46 8.42 1.76
C HIS A 31 -5.67 9.19 2.29
N GLU A 32 -6.85 8.57 2.35
CA GLU A 32 -8.07 9.21 2.85
C GLU A 32 -7.96 9.65 4.32
N THR A 33 -7.20 8.90 5.12
CA THR A 33 -6.91 9.27 6.51
C THR A 33 -5.95 10.45 6.58
N ALA A 34 -4.93 10.49 5.72
CA ALA A 34 -3.97 11.59 5.65
C ALA A 34 -4.63 12.90 5.21
N GLU A 35 -5.58 12.86 4.27
CA GLU A 35 -6.38 14.03 3.86
C GLU A 35 -7.16 14.65 5.03
N LYS A 36 -7.53 13.83 6.02
CA LYS A 36 -8.21 14.25 7.24
C LYS A 36 -7.26 14.58 8.39
N ASN A 37 -5.95 14.62 8.13
CA ASN A 37 -4.89 14.74 9.15
C ASN A 37 -5.00 13.70 10.28
N GLY A 38 -5.52 12.52 9.96
CA GLY A 38 -5.73 11.44 10.92
C GLY A 38 -4.50 10.57 11.15
N THR A 39 -4.62 9.68 12.13
CA THR A 39 -3.64 8.69 12.52
C THR A 39 -4.13 7.27 12.23
N LEU A 40 -3.19 6.34 12.11
CA LEU A 40 -3.45 4.91 11.97
C LEU A 40 -2.66 4.13 13.01
N VAL A 41 -3.29 3.10 13.58
CA VAL A 41 -2.61 2.15 14.47
C VAL A 41 -2.03 1.03 13.60
N VAL A 42 -0.71 0.89 13.62
CA VAL A 42 0.02 -0.08 12.79
C VAL A 42 1.04 -0.84 13.63
N LYS A 43 1.39 -2.04 13.17
CA LYS A 43 2.48 -2.83 13.75
C LYS A 43 3.74 -2.66 12.92
N ILE A 44 4.78 -2.04 13.49
CA ILE A 44 6.08 -1.83 12.83
C ILE A 44 7.15 -2.44 13.74
N ASN A 45 8.03 -3.28 13.18
CA ASN A 45 9.09 -3.96 13.93
C ASN A 45 8.61 -4.74 15.17
N GLY A 46 7.40 -5.30 15.12
CA GLY A 46 6.82 -6.03 16.26
C GLY A 46 6.05 -5.17 17.25
N GLU A 47 6.21 -3.85 17.21
CA GLU A 47 5.57 -2.90 18.12
C GLU A 47 4.31 -2.31 17.49
N ILE A 48 3.23 -2.22 18.27
CA ILE A 48 2.00 -1.54 17.88
C ILE A 48 2.16 -0.07 18.26
N LYS A 49 2.05 0.82 17.28
CA LYS A 49 2.11 2.26 17.51
C LYS A 49 1.10 3.00 16.65
N GLU A 50 0.64 4.12 17.16
CA GLU A 50 -0.15 5.09 16.43
C GLU A 50 0.78 6.03 15.66
N VAL A 51 0.55 6.19 14.37
CA VAL A 51 1.37 7.03 13.49
C VAL A 51 0.50 7.95 12.65
N SER A 52 1.02 9.12 12.29
CA SER A 52 0.38 10.00 11.31
C SER A 52 0.25 9.27 9.97
N ALA A 53 -0.94 9.29 9.37
CA ALA A 53 -1.16 8.67 8.07
C ALA A 53 -0.28 9.32 6.97
N LYS A 54 -0.03 10.62 7.08
CA LYS A 54 0.87 11.36 6.17
C LYS A 54 2.32 10.89 6.28
N GLU A 55 2.80 10.65 7.50
CA GLU A 55 4.15 10.12 7.73
C GLU A 55 4.26 8.68 7.25
N LEU A 56 3.25 7.85 7.53
CA LEU A 56 3.21 6.46 7.09
C LEU A 56 3.34 6.35 5.56
N LEU A 57 2.60 7.17 4.80
CA LEU A 57 2.66 7.20 3.34
C LEU A 57 4.06 7.56 2.82
N SER A 58 4.82 8.39 3.55
CA SER A 58 6.18 8.77 3.15
C SER A 58 7.20 7.62 3.28
N THR A 59 6.87 6.58 4.06
CA THR A 59 7.69 5.38 4.25
C THR A 59 7.40 4.27 3.25
N LEU A 60 6.34 4.40 2.45
CA LEU A 60 6.00 3.39 1.44
C LEU A 60 7.04 3.38 0.32
N PRO A 61 7.37 2.20 -0.24
CA PRO A 61 8.20 2.12 -1.44
C PRO A 61 7.57 2.95 -2.55
N LYS A 62 8.35 3.86 -3.14
CA LYS A 62 7.94 4.57 -4.35
C LYS A 62 8.12 3.61 -5.53
N GLU A 63 7.12 3.52 -6.40
CA GLU A 63 7.22 2.79 -7.67
C GLU A 63 8.34 3.36 -8.55
#